data_AF-A0A9J6F199-F1
#
_entry.id   AF-A0A9J6F199-F1
#
_cell.length_a   1.000
_cell.length_b   1.000
_cell.length_c   1.000
_cell.angle_alpha   90.00
_cell.angle_beta   90.00
_cell.angle_gamma   90.00
#
_symmetry.space_group_name_H-M   'P 1'
#
loop_
_entity.id
_entity.type
_entity.pdbx_description
1 polymer ?
#
loop_
_entity_poly.entity_id
_entity_poly.type
_entity_poly.pdbx_seq_one_letter_code
_entity_poly.pdbx_strand_id
1 'polypeptide(L)'
;MSKRKGVSAEEKRQRMLQVFYEKKDVFQLKDLEKIGPKEKGVIAQAVKDVVQSLVDDGLVDSEKIGTSVYFWSFPSKAVSTRKRKIDELKTKVEEAQKKLKFFENQLAKAQVGREDSSEREELMTKLSELERDRDEVAAELEKHKDCDPEVLEEVKKQTLVAKEAVNRWTAKL
;
A
#
# COMPACT_ATOMS: atom_id res chain seq x y z
N MET A 1 -30.01 -37.47 -34.11
CA MET A 1 -30.54 -36.96 -32.82
C MET A 1 -29.48 -36.10 -32.17
N SER A 2 -29.59 -34.77 -32.29
CA SER A 2 -28.55 -33.81 -31.90
C SER A 2 -28.37 -33.81 -30.38
N LYS A 3 -27.14 -34.11 -29.90
CA LYS A 3 -26.79 -34.06 -28.48
C LYS A 3 -26.99 -32.62 -27.99
N ARG A 4 -27.96 -32.41 -27.09
CA ARG A 4 -28.22 -31.10 -26.45
C ARG A 4 -26.93 -30.64 -25.75
N LYS A 5 -26.27 -29.63 -26.31
CA LYS A 5 -25.09 -28.98 -25.74
C LYS A 5 -25.48 -28.42 -24.36
N GLY A 6 -24.75 -28.78 -23.32
CA GLY A 6 -24.99 -28.25 -21.97
C GLY A 6 -24.85 -26.73 -21.97
N VAL A 7 -25.79 -26.04 -21.32
CA VAL A 7 -25.79 -24.58 -21.21
C VAL A 7 -24.62 -24.15 -20.31
N SER A 8 -23.76 -23.26 -20.81
CA SER A 8 -22.61 -22.72 -20.05
C SER A 8 -23.06 -21.94 -18.81
N ALA A 9 -22.17 -21.77 -17.82
CA ALA A 9 -22.44 -20.95 -16.65
C ALA A 9 -22.88 -19.53 -17.03
N GLU A 10 -22.19 -18.92 -17.98
CA GLU A 10 -22.51 -17.56 -18.45
C GLU A 10 -23.84 -17.50 -19.20
N GLU A 11 -24.17 -18.52 -19.99
CA GLU A 11 -25.47 -18.61 -20.66
C GLU A 11 -26.62 -18.75 -19.64
N LYS A 12 -26.42 -19.48 -18.54
CA LYS A 12 -27.41 -19.56 -17.45
C LYS A 12 -27.61 -18.19 -16.79
N ARG A 13 -26.53 -17.44 -16.56
CA ARG A 13 -26.57 -16.07 -16.01
C ARG A 13 -27.35 -15.12 -16.92
N GLN A 14 -27.04 -15.11 -18.20
CA GLN A 14 -27.74 -14.27 -19.18
C GLN A 14 -29.24 -14.62 -19.27
N ARG A 15 -29.57 -15.91 -19.26
CA ARG A 15 -30.95 -16.39 -19.29
C ARG A 15 -31.73 -16.02 -18.03
N MET A 16 -31.13 -16.12 -16.85
CA MET A 16 -31.75 -15.67 -15.60
C MET A 16 -31.94 -14.15 -15.59
N LEU A 17 -30.94 -13.39 -16.06
CA LEU A 17 -31.04 -11.93 -16.16
C LEU A 17 -32.18 -11.50 -17.10
N GLN A 18 -32.40 -12.22 -18.21
CA GLN A 18 -33.52 -11.98 -19.11
C GLN A 18 -34.88 -12.12 -18.43
N VAL A 19 -35.05 -13.04 -17.47
CA VAL A 19 -36.32 -13.16 -16.71
C VAL A 19 -36.66 -11.85 -16.02
N PHE A 20 -35.68 -11.22 -15.37
CA PHE A 20 -35.88 -9.95 -14.68
C PHE A 20 -36.21 -8.82 -15.67
N TYR A 21 -35.55 -8.78 -16.83
CA TYR A 21 -35.78 -7.72 -17.83
C TYR A 21 -37.09 -7.86 -18.62
N GLU A 22 -37.53 -9.10 -18.88
CA GLU A 22 -38.78 -9.37 -19.59
C GLU A 22 -39.98 -9.13 -18.69
N LYS A 23 -39.94 -9.66 -17.46
CA LYS A 23 -41.07 -9.56 -16.53
C LYS A 23 -41.12 -8.22 -15.79
N LYS A 24 -39.98 -7.55 -15.61
CA LYS A 24 -39.85 -6.26 -14.91
C LYS A 24 -40.53 -6.24 -13.55
N ASP A 25 -40.42 -7.36 -12.84
CA ASP A 25 -41.09 -7.61 -11.57
C ASP A 25 -40.07 -8.06 -10.50
N VAL A 26 -40.53 -8.10 -9.25
CA VAL A 26 -39.76 -8.51 -8.08
C VAL A 26 -40.08 -9.97 -7.75
N PHE A 27 -39.05 -10.78 -7.56
CA PHE A 27 -39.21 -12.22 -7.33
C PHE A 27 -38.63 -12.66 -6.00
N GLN A 28 -39.25 -13.66 -5.37
CA GLN A 28 -38.58 -14.43 -4.33
C GLN A 28 -37.79 -15.59 -4.95
N LEU A 29 -36.82 -16.12 -4.20
CA LEU A 29 -36.02 -17.26 -4.67
C LEU A 29 -36.90 -18.45 -5.12
N LYS A 30 -37.99 -18.73 -4.39
CA LYS A 30 -38.94 -19.81 -4.72
C LYS A 30 -39.65 -19.60 -6.06
N ASP A 31 -39.87 -18.35 -6.45
CA ASP A 31 -40.50 -18.02 -7.73
C ASP A 31 -39.49 -18.16 -8.87
N LEU A 32 -38.26 -17.72 -8.66
CA LEU A 32 -37.15 -17.90 -9.61
C LEU A 32 -36.83 -19.38 -9.84
N GLU A 33 -36.89 -20.21 -8.81
CA GLU A 33 -36.69 -21.67 -8.91
C GLU A 33 -37.79 -22.36 -9.74
N LYS A 34 -38.98 -21.76 -9.86
CA LYS A 34 -40.06 -22.25 -10.75
C LYS A 34 -39.93 -21.69 -12.16
N ILE A 35 -39.67 -20.39 -12.27
CA ILE A 35 -39.63 -19.66 -13.55
C ILE A 35 -38.38 -20.01 -14.36
N GLY A 36 -37.21 -20.07 -13.72
CA GLY A 36 -35.92 -20.33 -14.37
C GLY A 36 -35.90 -21.64 -15.18
N PRO A 37 -36.30 -22.78 -14.60
CA PRO A 37 -36.38 -24.05 -15.34
C PRO A 37 -37.49 -24.06 -16.38
N LYS A 38 -38.67 -23.51 -16.05
CA LYS A 38 -39.86 -23.56 -16.89
C LYS A 38 -39.75 -22.69 -18.15
N GLU A 39 -39.24 -21.47 -18.02
CA GLU A 39 -39.22 -20.49 -19.11
C GLU A 39 -37.88 -20.39 -19.82
N LYS A 40 -36.76 -20.61 -19.10
CA LYS A 40 -35.41 -20.41 -19.65
C LYS A 40 -34.55 -21.67 -19.67
N GLY A 41 -35.07 -22.79 -19.19
CA GLY A 41 -34.36 -24.08 -19.19
C GLY A 41 -33.10 -24.07 -18.33
N VAL A 42 -33.04 -23.22 -17.30
CA VAL A 42 -31.96 -23.24 -16.29
C VAL A 42 -32.22 -24.39 -15.32
N ILE A 43 -31.19 -25.18 -15.01
CA ILE A 43 -31.32 -26.31 -14.08
C ILE A 43 -31.74 -25.77 -12.71
N ALA A 44 -32.81 -26.32 -12.12
CA ALA A 44 -33.39 -25.84 -10.85
C ALA A 44 -32.35 -25.71 -9.73
N GLN A 45 -31.48 -26.71 -9.57
CA GLN A 45 -30.39 -26.72 -8.58
C GLN A 45 -29.38 -25.58 -8.78
N ALA A 46 -29.22 -25.07 -10.00
CA ALA A 46 -28.28 -24.00 -10.31
C ALA A 46 -28.89 -22.60 -10.22
N VAL A 47 -30.22 -22.47 -10.08
CA VAL A 47 -30.90 -21.16 -10.09
C VAL A 47 -30.40 -20.29 -8.94
N LYS A 48 -30.27 -20.85 -7.74
CA LYS A 48 -29.80 -20.13 -6.56
C LYS A 48 -28.38 -19.56 -6.76
N ASP A 49 -27.44 -20.40 -7.18
CA ASP A 49 -26.04 -19.99 -7.37
C ASP A 49 -25.91 -18.97 -8.51
N VAL A 50 -26.69 -19.15 -9.58
CA VAL A 50 -26.70 -18.22 -10.71
C VAL A 50 -27.26 -16.86 -10.29
N VAL A 51 -28.37 -16.82 -9.54
CA VAL A 51 -28.95 -15.56 -9.02
C VAL A 51 -27.97 -14.89 -8.06
N GLN A 52 -27.31 -15.64 -7.17
CA GLN A 52 -26.30 -15.08 -6.27
C GLN A 52 -25.13 -14.48 -7.06
N SER A 53 -24.60 -15.17 -8.07
CA SER A 53 -23.54 -14.65 -8.93
C SER A 53 -23.94 -13.38 -9.73
N LEU A 54 -25.23 -13.17 -9.97
CA LEU A 54 -25.75 -11.95 -10.60
C LEU A 54 -25.88 -10.80 -9.59
N VAL A 55 -26.18 -11.12 -8.32
CA VAL A 55 -26.18 -10.16 -7.22
C VAL A 55 -24.77 -9.70 -6.88
N ASP A 56 -23.83 -10.63 -6.80
CA ASP A 56 -22.42 -10.35 -6.47
C ASP A 56 -21.78 -9.41 -7.52
N ASP A 57 -22.14 -9.57 -8.79
CA ASP A 57 -21.71 -8.70 -9.90
C ASP A 57 -22.54 -7.40 -10.04
N GLY A 58 -23.53 -7.18 -9.17
CA GLY A 58 -24.38 -5.99 -9.15
C GLY A 58 -25.33 -5.87 -10.35
N LEU A 59 -25.62 -6.98 -11.03
CA LEU A 59 -26.57 -7.05 -12.15
C LEU A 59 -28.01 -7.28 -11.68
N VAL A 60 -28.19 -7.93 -10.54
CA VAL A 60 -29.48 -8.13 -9.86
C VAL A 60 -29.37 -7.52 -8.47
N ASP A 61 -30.38 -6.78 -8.06
CA ASP A 61 -30.49 -6.30 -6.69
C ASP A 61 -31.16 -7.35 -5.83
N SER A 62 -30.74 -7.42 -4.57
CA SER A 62 -31.40 -8.21 -3.56
C SER A 62 -31.60 -7.41 -2.28
N GLU A 63 -32.78 -7.50 -1.69
CA GLU A 63 -33.06 -6.90 -0.39
C GLU A 63 -33.89 -7.83 0.48
N LYS A 64 -33.57 -7.87 1.78
CA LYS A 64 -34.28 -8.67 2.76
C LYS A 64 -35.34 -7.82 3.43
N ILE A 65 -36.61 -8.20 3.25
CA ILE A 65 -37.75 -7.54 3.86
C ILE A 65 -38.45 -8.58 4.76
N GLY A 66 -38.39 -8.37 6.07
CA GLY A 66 -38.86 -9.33 7.07
C GLY A 66 -38.08 -10.65 7.01
N THR A 67 -38.79 -11.75 6.77
CA THR A 67 -38.20 -13.10 6.68
C THR A 67 -37.78 -13.49 5.27
N SER A 68 -38.09 -12.68 4.26
CA SER A 68 -37.94 -13.04 2.84
C SER A 68 -36.94 -12.14 2.13
N VAL A 69 -36.20 -12.72 1.18
CA VAL A 69 -35.28 -11.98 0.29
C VAL A 69 -35.95 -11.82 -1.08
N TYR A 70 -35.96 -10.59 -1.57
CA TYR A 70 -36.54 -10.18 -2.83
C TYR A 70 -35.43 -9.84 -3.81
N PHE A 71 -35.60 -10.25 -5.07
CA PHE A 71 -34.65 -10.05 -6.15
C PHE A 71 -35.31 -9.31 -7.30
N TRP A 72 -34.64 -8.30 -7.87
CA TRP A 72 -35.13 -7.57 -9.04
C TRP A 72 -33.98 -7.01 -9.87
N SER A 73 -34.25 -6.65 -11.11
CA SER A 73 -33.29 -5.92 -11.94
C SER A 73 -34.01 -5.06 -12.97
N PHE A 74 -33.58 -3.81 -13.11
CA PHE A 74 -34.13 -2.87 -14.09
C PHE A 74 -33.14 -2.65 -15.24
N PRO A 75 -33.59 -2.71 -16.51
CA PRO A 75 -32.71 -2.47 -17.66
C PRO A 75 -31.99 -1.11 -17.62
N SER A 76 -32.61 -0.09 -17.04
CA SER A 76 -32.04 1.25 -16.87
C SER A 76 -30.88 1.29 -15.86
N LYS A 77 -30.84 0.35 -14.91
CA LYS A 77 -29.83 0.33 -13.86
C LYS A 77 -28.46 -0.05 -14.40
N ALA A 78 -28.36 -1.03 -15.29
CA ALA A 78 -27.09 -1.45 -15.88
C ALA A 78 -26.37 -0.29 -16.59
N VAL A 79 -27.12 0.55 -17.31
CA VAL A 79 -26.58 1.76 -17.96
C VAL A 79 -26.11 2.78 -16.93
N SER A 80 -26.93 3.05 -15.92
CA SER A 80 -26.60 4.03 -14.86
C SER A 80 -25.37 3.61 -14.03
N THR A 81 -25.25 2.33 -13.66
CA THR A 81 -24.13 1.79 -12.90
C THR A 81 -22.84 1.84 -13.72
N ARG A 82 -22.89 1.48 -15.01
CA ARG A 82 -21.73 1.59 -15.90
C ARG A 82 -21.30 3.05 -16.09
N LYS A 83 -22.25 3.96 -16.27
CA LYS A 83 -21.94 5.40 -16.39
C LYS A 83 -21.30 5.94 -15.11
N ARG A 84 -21.87 5.63 -13.93
CA ARG A 84 -21.26 5.99 -12.64
C ARG A 84 -19.85 5.43 -12.51
N LYS A 85 -19.63 4.19 -12.93
CA LYS A 85 -18.30 3.57 -12.88
C LYS A 85 -17.30 4.26 -13.80
N ILE A 86 -17.72 4.65 -15.00
CA ILE A 86 -16.90 5.44 -15.92
C ILE A 86 -16.54 6.78 -15.30
N ASP A 87 -17.50 7.48 -14.70
CA ASP A 87 -17.26 8.79 -14.09
C ASP A 87 -16.32 8.66 -12.87
N GLU A 88 -16.54 7.67 -11.98
CA GLU A 88 -15.64 7.35 -10.87
C GLU A 88 -14.20 7.08 -11.35
N LEU A 89 -14.04 6.28 -12.42
CA LEU A 89 -12.72 5.95 -12.97
C LEU A 89 -12.06 7.17 -13.61
N LYS A 90 -12.82 8.01 -14.31
CA LYS A 90 -12.31 9.28 -14.87
C LYS A 90 -11.78 10.19 -13.77
N THR A 91 -12.53 10.39 -12.69
CA THR A 91 -12.08 11.19 -11.54
C THR A 91 -10.79 10.63 -10.95
N LYS A 92 -10.69 9.32 -10.76
CA LYS A 92 -9.46 8.67 -10.26
C LYS A 92 -8.26 8.87 -11.19
N VAL A 93 -8.47 8.79 -12.51
CA VAL A 93 -7.43 9.05 -13.50
C VAL A 93 -6.97 10.50 -13.42
N GLU A 94 -7.89 11.46 -13.36
CA GLU A 94 -7.55 12.88 -13.23
C GLU A 94 -6.79 13.17 -11.94
N GLU A 95 -7.20 12.61 -10.80
CA GLU A 95 -6.50 12.73 -9.53
C GLU A 95 -5.08 12.13 -9.59
N ALA A 96 -4.94 10.94 -10.17
CA ALA A 96 -3.65 10.29 -10.35
C ALA A 96 -2.72 11.12 -11.25
N GLN A 97 -3.23 11.67 -12.35
CA GLN A 97 -2.48 12.55 -13.25
C GLN A 97 -2.05 13.84 -12.56
N LYS A 98 -2.91 14.45 -11.72
CA LYS A 98 -2.54 15.63 -10.92
C LYS A 98 -1.42 15.30 -9.93
N LYS A 99 -1.52 14.17 -9.23
CA LYS A 99 -0.48 13.70 -8.30
C LYS A 99 0.84 13.42 -9.02
N LEU A 100 0.78 12.76 -10.17
CA LEU A 100 1.95 12.46 -10.99
C LEU A 100 2.67 13.74 -11.40
N LYS A 101 1.96 14.73 -11.97
CA LYS A 101 2.54 16.04 -12.32
C LYS A 101 3.12 16.77 -11.11
N PHE A 102 2.45 16.68 -9.95
CA PHE A 102 2.96 17.26 -8.72
C PHE A 102 4.29 16.63 -8.29
N PHE A 103 4.40 15.30 -8.30
CA PHE A 103 5.62 14.60 -7.95
C PHE A 103 6.73 14.77 -8.98
N GLU A 104 6.43 14.79 -10.27
CA GLU A 104 7.40 15.11 -11.33
C GLU A 104 8.02 16.51 -11.13
N ASN A 105 7.20 17.51 -10.80
CA ASN A 105 7.69 18.85 -10.50
C ASN A 105 8.56 18.89 -9.23
N GLN A 106 8.21 18.11 -8.19
CA GLN A 106 9.03 18.01 -6.98
C GLN A 106 10.37 17.32 -7.26
N LEU A 107 10.35 16.25 -8.07
CA LEU A 107 11.53 15.51 -8.46
C LEU A 107 12.46 16.39 -9.30
N ALA A 108 11.92 17.11 -10.29
CA ALA A 108 12.69 18.06 -11.09
C ALA A 108 13.35 19.14 -10.21
N LYS A 109 12.63 19.71 -9.24
CA LYS A 109 13.20 20.70 -8.30
C LYS A 109 14.29 20.11 -7.40
N ALA A 110 14.12 18.87 -6.93
CA ALA A 110 15.10 18.20 -6.07
C ALA A 110 16.35 17.74 -6.83
N GLN A 111 16.22 17.52 -8.14
CA GLN A 111 17.31 17.11 -9.02
C GLN A 111 18.24 18.28 -9.38
N VAL A 112 17.73 19.51 -9.43
CA VAL A 112 18.59 20.70 -9.61
C VAL A 112 19.65 20.75 -8.51
N GLY A 113 20.93 20.71 -8.90
CA GLY A 113 22.07 20.67 -7.98
C GLY A 113 22.41 19.29 -7.41
N ARG A 114 21.67 18.23 -7.78
CA ARG A 114 21.97 16.81 -7.49
C ARG A 114 21.99 15.99 -8.77
N GLU A 115 22.42 16.62 -9.85
CA GLU A 115 22.54 15.98 -11.15
C GLU A 115 23.54 14.83 -11.05
N ASP A 116 23.21 13.69 -11.65
CA ASP A 116 24.11 12.55 -11.70
C ASP A 116 25.25 12.88 -12.67
N SER A 117 26.40 13.24 -12.11
CA SER A 117 27.64 13.51 -12.82
C SER A 117 28.78 12.70 -12.20
N SER A 118 29.78 12.33 -13.02
CA SER A 118 31.01 11.66 -12.54
C SER A 118 31.66 12.45 -11.41
N GLU A 119 31.68 13.78 -11.54
CA GLU A 119 32.23 14.68 -10.52
C GLU A 119 31.50 14.58 -9.18
N ARG A 120 30.16 14.47 -9.19
CA ARG A 120 29.38 14.30 -7.95
C ARG A 120 29.66 12.95 -7.30
N GLU A 121 29.78 11.88 -8.09
CA GLU A 121 30.08 10.55 -7.58
C GLU A 121 31.49 10.48 -6.96
N GLU A 122 32.47 11.10 -7.61
CA GLU A 122 33.83 11.26 -7.08
C GLU A 122 33.85 12.10 -5.78
N LEU A 123 33.12 13.21 -5.75
CA LEU A 123 32.99 14.05 -4.55
C LEU A 123 32.31 13.33 -3.39
N MET A 124 31.25 12.55 -3.66
CA MET A 124 30.56 11.73 -2.63
C MET A 124 31.49 10.63 -2.08
N THR A 125 32.28 10.00 -2.95
CA THR A 125 33.27 9.01 -2.54
C THR A 125 34.32 9.66 -1.65
N LYS A 126 34.91 10.78 -2.09
CA LYS A 126 35.91 11.55 -1.34
C LYS A 126 35.37 12.07 0.00
N LEU A 127 34.11 12.49 0.05
CA LEU A 127 33.46 12.92 1.28
C LEU A 127 33.38 11.77 2.29
N SER A 128 33.00 10.58 1.85
CA SER A 128 32.92 9.41 2.74
C SER A 128 34.29 8.95 3.23
N GLU A 129 35.33 9.04 2.40
CA GLU A 129 36.73 8.79 2.79
C GLU A 129 37.18 9.80 3.86
N LEU A 130 36.95 11.10 3.63
CA LEU A 130 37.34 12.15 4.58
C LEU A 130 36.57 12.06 5.91
N GLU A 131 35.29 11.67 5.90
CA GLU A 131 34.52 11.44 7.11
C GLU A 131 35.08 10.28 7.93
N ARG A 132 35.46 9.19 7.26
CA ARG A 132 36.13 8.05 7.91
C ARG A 132 37.47 8.48 8.51
N ASP A 133 38.30 9.18 7.75
CA ASP A 133 39.61 9.65 8.21
C ASP A 133 39.47 10.62 9.40
N ARG A 134 38.50 11.52 9.36
CA ARG A 134 38.16 12.40 10.50
C ARG A 134 37.82 11.58 11.74
N ASP A 135 36.98 10.56 11.60
CA ASP A 135 36.55 9.73 12.72
C ASP A 135 37.70 8.89 13.29
N GLU A 136 38.59 8.38 12.44
CA GLU A 136 39.81 7.68 12.85
C GLU A 136 40.76 8.60 13.62
N VAL A 137 41.02 9.81 13.10
CA VAL A 137 41.88 10.80 13.76
C VAL A 137 41.26 11.27 15.07
N ALA A 138 39.95 11.51 15.11
CA ALA A 138 39.26 11.90 16.34
C ALA A 138 39.33 10.80 17.41
N ALA A 139 39.16 9.53 17.01
CA ALA A 139 39.32 8.40 17.91
C ALA A 139 40.76 8.27 18.43
N GLU A 140 41.75 8.52 17.58
CA GLU A 140 43.16 8.49 17.97
C GLU A 140 43.48 9.65 18.93
N LEU A 141 42.98 10.85 18.67
CA LEU A 141 43.14 12.01 19.55
C LEU A 141 42.58 11.73 20.95
N GLU A 142 41.41 11.10 21.04
CA GLU A 142 40.80 10.76 22.33
C GLU A 142 41.65 9.74 23.12
N LYS A 143 42.35 8.81 22.46
CA LYS A 143 43.30 7.90 23.15
C LYS A 143 44.48 8.63 23.75
N HIS A 144 44.95 9.70 23.12
CA HIS A 144 46.13 10.46 23.55
C HIS A 144 45.81 11.63 24.47
N LYS A 145 44.54 11.79 24.87
CA LYS A 145 44.07 12.89 25.72
C LYS A 145 44.77 12.97 27.07
N ASP A 146 45.12 11.83 27.66
CA ASP A 146 45.85 11.76 28.93
C ASP A 146 47.37 12.00 28.75
N CYS A 147 47.86 12.00 27.51
CA CYS A 147 49.24 12.31 27.15
C CYS A 147 49.44 13.78 26.75
N ASP A 148 48.45 14.64 27.00
CA ASP A 148 48.57 16.08 26.76
C ASP A 148 49.74 16.65 27.58
N PRO A 149 50.71 17.36 26.94
CA PRO A 149 51.84 17.97 27.63
C PRO A 149 51.44 18.84 28.83
N GLU A 150 50.32 19.55 28.78
CA GLU A 150 49.83 20.37 29.90
C GLU A 150 49.34 19.49 31.05
N VAL A 151 48.61 18.42 30.74
CA VAL A 151 48.13 17.45 31.75
C VAL A 151 49.33 16.74 32.40
N LEU A 152 50.32 16.33 31.61
CA LEU A 152 51.55 15.71 32.10
C LEU A 152 52.40 16.66 32.97
N GLU A 153 52.52 17.92 32.58
CA GLU A 153 53.18 18.97 33.39
C GLU A 153 52.48 19.18 34.73
N GLU A 154 51.15 19.23 34.74
CA GLU A 154 50.36 19.37 35.95
C GLU A 154 50.52 18.16 36.88
N VAL A 155 50.44 16.95 36.34
CA VAL A 155 50.69 15.70 37.11
C VAL A 155 52.11 15.69 37.70
N LYS A 156 53.13 16.15 36.95
CA LYS A 156 54.51 16.28 37.47
C LYS A 156 54.60 17.25 38.64
N LYS A 157 53.97 18.43 38.53
CA LYS A 157 53.92 19.42 39.63
C LYS A 157 53.24 18.86 40.86
N GLN A 158 52.09 18.21 40.70
CA GLN A 158 51.38 17.56 41.80
C GLN A 158 52.20 16.45 42.45
N THR A 159 52.92 15.65 41.64
CA THR A 159 53.81 14.58 42.13
C THR A 159 54.95 15.13 42.96
N LEU A 160 55.55 16.26 42.56
CA LEU A 160 56.59 16.94 43.34
C LEU A 160 56.06 17.40 44.71
N VAL A 161 54.88 18.05 44.73
CA VAL A 161 54.24 18.49 45.98
C VAL A 161 53.93 17.31 46.89
N ALA A 162 53.37 16.22 46.35
CA ALA A 162 53.07 15.02 47.12
C ALA A 162 54.34 14.36 47.69
N LYS A 163 55.41 14.28 46.89
CA LYS A 163 56.71 13.74 47.33
C LYS A 163 57.32 14.58 48.45
N GLU A 164 57.30 15.91 48.32
CA GLU A 164 57.76 16.79 49.39
C GLU A 164 56.93 16.65 50.66
N ALA A 165 55.60 16.54 50.54
CA ALA A 165 54.72 16.33 51.67
C ALA A 165 55.07 15.02 52.41
N VAL A 166 55.20 13.91 51.70
CA VAL A 166 55.60 12.61 52.29
C VAL A 166 56.93 12.75 53.00
N ASN A 167 57.95 13.33 52.36
CA ASN A 167 59.27 13.53 52.96
C ASN A 167 59.22 14.38 54.25
N ARG A 168 58.35 15.41 54.31
CA ARG A 168 58.16 16.21 55.53
C ARG A 168 57.50 15.41 56.66
N TRP A 169 56.59 14.50 56.33
CA TRP A 169 55.93 13.64 57.32
C TRP A 169 56.87 12.53 57.81
N THR A 170 57.64 11.90 56.93
CA THR A 170 58.58 10.83 57.29
C THR A 170 59.84 11.33 57.97
N ALA A 171 60.30 12.57 57.72
CA ALA A 171 61.40 13.18 58.48
C ALA A 171 61.04 13.55 59.93
N LYS A 172 59.75 13.47 60.30
CA LYS A 172 59.25 13.71 61.66
C LYS A 172 58.97 12.42 62.45
N LEU A 173 59.17 11.26 61.83
CA LEU A 173 59.17 9.93 62.45
C LEU A 173 60.60 9.53 62.82
#